data_AF-A0A924MJT3-F1
#
_entry.id   AF-A0A924MJT3-F1
#
_cell.length_a   1.000
_cell.length_b   1.000
_cell.length_c   1.000
_cell.angle_alpha   90.00
_cell.angle_beta   90.00
_cell.angle_gamma   90.00
#
_symmetry.space_group_name_H-M   'P 1'
#
loop_
_entity.id
_entity.type
_entity.pdbx_description
1 polymer ?
#
loop_
_entity_poly.entity_id
_entity_poly.type
_entity_poly.pdbx_seq_one_letter_code
_entity_poly.pdbx_strand_id
1 'polypeptide(L)' 'MDKQCLDCGNSIKGRADKKFCDDQCRSNYNNRIKAIEHPQIKKINQI' A
#
# COMPACT_ATOMS: atom_id res chain seq x y z
N MET A 1 2.37 -15.38 -16.05
CA MET A 1 1.50 -14.69 -15.08
C MET A 1 2.04 -13.28 -14.87
N ASP A 2 1.26 -12.27 -15.22
CA ASP A 2 1.60 -10.87 -14.90
C ASP A 2 1.61 -10.66 -13.39
N LYS A 3 2.68 -10.04 -12.87
CA LYS A 3 2.72 -9.61 -11.46
C LYS A 3 1.79 -8.42 -11.30
N GLN A 4 0.91 -8.49 -10.31
CA GLN A 4 -0.04 -7.43 -9.98
C GLN A 4 0.40 -6.64 -8.75
N CYS A 5 0.07 -5.35 -8.74
CA CYS A 5 0.31 -4.46 -7.62
C CYS A 5 -0.49 -4.91 -6.40
N LEU A 6 0.17 -5.00 -5.24
CA LEU A 6 -0.48 -5.40 -3.99
C LEU A 6 -1.53 -4.38 -3.48
N ASP A 7 -1.49 -3.12 -3.93
CA ASP A 7 -2.44 -2.09 -3.50
C ASP A 7 -3.63 -1.90 -4.46
N CYS A 8 -3.37 -1.88 -5.77
CA CYS A 8 -4.35 -1.50 -6.79
C CYS A 8 -4.64 -2.60 -7.83
N GLY A 9 -3.95 -3.73 -7.78
CA GLY A 9 -4.15 -4.84 -8.73
C GLY A 9 -3.62 -4.62 -10.14
N ASN A 10 -3.13 -3.43 -10.48
CA ASN A 10 -2.59 -3.14 -11.81
C ASN A 10 -1.33 -3.94 -12.13
N SER A 11 -1.12 -4.27 -13.41
CA SER A 11 0.09 -4.96 -13.87
C SER A 11 1.34 -4.16 -13.55
N ILE A 12 2.31 -4.82 -12.93
CA ILE A 12 3.62 -4.26 -12.62
C ILE A 12 4.53 -4.47 -13.83
N LYS A 13 5.11 -3.36 -14.31
CA LYS A 13 6.16 -3.38 -15.33
C LYS A 13 7.50 -3.02 -14.69
N GLY A 14 8.58 -3.65 -15.17
CA GLY A 14 9.95 -3.39 -14.72
C GLY A 14 10.58 -4.59 -14.02
N ARG A 15 11.34 -4.33 -12.96
CA ARG A 15 12.12 -5.38 -12.28
C ARG A 15 11.24 -6.53 -11.76
N ALA A 16 11.80 -7.73 -11.77
CA ALA A 16 11.12 -8.94 -11.32
C ALA A 16 10.71 -8.91 -9.83
N ASP A 17 11.40 -8.16 -8.97
CA ASP A 17 11.12 -8.04 -7.53
C ASP A 17 10.06 -6.97 -7.18
N LYS A 18 9.61 -6.20 -8.16
CA LYS A 18 8.70 -5.06 -7.93
C LYS A 18 7.34 -5.56 -7.43
N LYS A 19 6.90 -5.04 -6.27
CA LYS A 19 5.64 -5.39 -5.58
C LYS A 19 4.52 -4.36 -5.75
N PHE A 20 4.88 -3.13 -6.10
CA PHE A 20 3.95 -2.00 -6.26
C PHE A 20 4.19 -1.34 -7.61
N CYS A 21 3.14 -0.89 -8.30
CA CYS A 21 3.31 -0.22 -9.59
C CYS A 21 4.01 1.14 -9.46
N ASP A 22 3.79 1.83 -8.33
CA ASP A 22 4.30 3.18 -8.02
C ASP A 22 4.51 3.38 -6.49
N ASP A 23 5.24 4.42 -6.12
CA ASP A 23 5.48 4.86 -4.74
C ASP A 23 4.17 5.21 -4.00
N GLN A 24 3.16 5.75 -4.68
CA GLN A 24 1.85 6.03 -4.05
C GLN A 24 1.18 4.74 -3.58
N CYS A 25 1.19 3.68 -4.41
CA CYS A 25 0.61 2.38 -4.07
C CYS A 25 1.33 1.74 -2.89
N ARG A 26 2.66 1.86 -2.83
CA ARG A 26 3.44 1.39 -1.68
C ARG A 26 3.01 2.09 -0.40
N SER A 27 2.89 3.42 -0.44
CA SER A 27 2.51 4.23 0.72
C SER A 27 1.07 3.95 1.17
N ASN A 28 0.12 3.86 0.24
CA ASN A 28 -1.27 3.53 0.52
C ASN A 28 -1.42 2.16 1.18
N TYR A 29 -0.76 1.14 0.64
CA TYR A 29 -0.76 -0.20 1.20
C TYR A 29 -0.25 -0.21 2.65
N ASN A 30 0.89 0.46 2.88
CA ASN A 30 1.47 0.57 4.22
C ASN A 30 0.56 1.36 5.18
N ASN A 31 -0.09 2.43 4.72
CA ASN A 31 -1.02 3.21 5.52
C ASN A 31 -2.29 2.42 5.88
N ARG A 32 -2.80 1.58 4.96
CA ARG A 32 -3.90 0.65 5.22
C ARG A 32 -3.52 -0.37 6.29
N ILE A 33 -2.35 -1.00 6.17
CA ILE A 33 -1.85 -1.94 7.18
C ILE A 33 -1.72 -1.27 8.54
N LYS A 34 -1.04 -0.11 8.63
CA LYS A 34 -0.90 0.64 9.88
C LYS A 34 -2.24 1.06 10.48
N ALA A 35 -3.23 1.37 9.64
CA ALA A 35 -4.58 1.70 10.10
C ALA A 35 -5.30 0.48 10.71
N ILE A 36 -5.02 -0.73 10.21
CA ILE A 36 -5.55 -1.99 10.74
C ILE A 36 -4.80 -2.41 12.01
N GLU A 37 -3.47 -2.30 12.02
CA GLU A 37 -2.63 -2.70 13.16
C GLU A 37 -2.71 -1.72 14.33
N HIS A 38 -2.87 -0.43 14.04
CA HIS A 38 -2.87 0.63 15.05
C HIS A 38 -4.08 1.58 14.90
N PRO A 39 -5.32 1.07 15.02
CA PRO A 39 -6.53 1.89 14.89
C PRO A 39 -6.60 3.00 15.97
N GLN A 40 -6.00 2.77 17.13
CA GLN A 40 -5.94 3.73 18.25
C GLN A 40 -5.14 5.00 17.94
N ILE A 41 -4.17 4.97 17.03
CA ILE A 41 -3.31 6.13 16.72
C ILE A 41 -4.10 7.24 15.98
N LYS A 42 -5.21 6.90 15.31
CA LYS A 42 -6.04 7.87 14.57
C LYS A 42 -6.90 8.78 15.45
N LYS A 43 -6.97 8.54 16.77
CA LYS A 43 -7.87 9.25 17.69
C LYS A 43 -7.32 10.56 18.27
N ILE A 44 -6.06 10.91 18.00
CA ILE A 44 -5.39 12.02 18.69
C ILE A 44 -5.68 13.40 18.07
N ASN A 45 -6.00 13.49 16.77
CA ASN A 45 -6.31 14.76 16.08
C ASN A 45 -7.76 14.78 15.55
N GLN A 46 -8.73 14.42 16.37
CA GLN A 46 -10.14 14.76 16.13
C GLN A 46 -10.45 16.02 16.96
N ILE A 47 -10.14 17.19 16.40
CA ILE A 47 -10.62 18.49 16.90
C ILE A 47 -11.75 18.93 15.99
#